data_AF-A0A0P0WYM0-F1
#
_entry.id   AF-A0A0P0WYM0-F1
#
_cell.length_a   1.000
_cell.length_b   1.000
_cell.length_c   1.000
_cell.angle_alpha   90.00
_cell.angle_beta   90.00
_cell.angle_gamma   90.00
#
_symmetry.space_group_name_H-M   'P 1'
#
loop_
_entity.id
_entity.type
_entity.pdbx_description
1 polymer ?
#
loop_
_entity_poly.entity_id
_entity_poly.type
_entity_poly.pdbx_seq_one_letter_code
_entity_poly.pdbx_strand_id
1 'polypeptide(L)'
;WTLLKRFTLLVPSAMRRARVPISRFPVGAVGLGMSGCIYASVNLEFRGLPLSHSIHAEQFLVVNAAAVGKSKLCAIAISHMPCGHCRQFLQEIRGAGGIRIIVTSSDAKWRTVSSLLPRPFGPHDLLPKHVPLVLKPHDSPLVGNPATAVITNGFANGDLEARLREAAEAAARAAHTPYSECPSRFAVADGEGRVYAGGYAWSPRRIIRH
;
A
#
# COMPACT_ATOMS: atom_id res chain seq x y z
N TRP A 1 16.38 17.34 16.17
CA TRP A 1 16.08 15.90 16.44
C TRP A 1 16.39 15.08 15.19
N THR A 2 17.16 13.99 15.29
CA THR A 2 17.59 13.19 14.12
C THR A 2 16.45 12.30 13.58
N LEU A 3 16.50 11.94 12.28
CA LEU A 3 15.52 11.05 11.65
C LEU A 3 15.44 9.69 12.37
N LEU A 4 16.61 9.15 12.74
CA LEU A 4 16.72 7.90 13.49
C LEU A 4 15.91 7.96 14.80
N LYS A 5 16.13 8.99 15.62
CA LYS A 5 15.40 9.15 16.89
C LYS A 5 13.89 9.25 16.68
N ARG A 6 13.43 9.99 15.65
CA ARG A 6 12.00 10.06 15.29
C ARG A 6 11.45 8.68 14.95
N PHE A 7 12.15 7.93 14.11
CA PHE A 7 11.73 6.59 13.70
C PHE A 7 11.68 5.59 14.87
N THR A 8 12.68 5.61 15.76
CA THR A 8 12.71 4.75 16.95
C THR A 8 11.53 5.02 17.91
N LEU A 9 10.99 6.23 17.95
CA LEU A 9 9.78 6.54 18.73
C LEU A 9 8.47 6.18 18.00
N LEU A 10 8.41 6.46 16.69
CA LEU A 10 7.19 6.33 15.92
C LEU A 10 6.86 4.86 15.61
N VAL A 11 7.85 4.02 15.35
CA VAL A 11 7.62 2.60 15.00
C VAL A 11 6.96 1.83 16.14
N PRO A 12 7.43 1.85 17.40
CA PRO A 12 6.73 1.21 18.51
C PRO A 12 5.32 1.77 18.74
N SER A 13 5.13 3.07 18.49
CA SER A 13 3.82 3.70 18.59
C SER A 13 2.85 3.24 17.49
N ALA A 14 3.34 3.02 16.28
CA ALA A 14 2.57 2.42 15.19
C ALA A 14 2.24 0.95 15.51
N MET A 15 3.21 0.15 15.97
CA MET A 15 3.01 -1.27 16.30
C MET A 15 1.82 -1.53 17.23
N ARG A 16 1.54 -0.64 18.19
CA ARG A 16 0.39 -0.78 19.11
C ARG A 16 -0.97 -0.75 18.40
N ARG A 17 -1.03 -0.26 17.15
CA ARG A 17 -2.25 -0.22 16.33
C ARG A 17 -2.42 -1.44 15.43
N ALA A 18 -1.46 -2.37 15.43
CA ALA A 18 -1.53 -3.60 14.64
C ALA A 18 -2.76 -4.44 15.04
N ARG A 19 -3.37 -5.10 14.05
CA ARG A 19 -4.52 -5.98 14.25
C ARG A 19 -4.11 -7.38 13.83
N VAL A 20 -3.57 -8.15 14.78
CA VAL A 20 -2.91 -9.44 14.53
C VAL A 20 -3.55 -10.59 15.33
N PRO A 21 -4.85 -10.85 15.15
CA PRO A 21 -5.57 -11.88 15.92
C PRO A 21 -5.07 -13.31 15.74
N ILE A 22 -4.27 -13.60 14.70
CA ILE A 22 -3.84 -14.96 14.33
C ILE A 22 -2.41 -15.18 14.80
N SER A 23 -1.45 -14.41 14.28
CA SER A 23 -0.03 -14.59 14.61
C SER A 23 0.34 -14.03 15.97
N ARG A 24 -0.44 -13.05 16.48
CA ARG A 24 -0.10 -12.23 17.65
C ARG A 24 1.28 -11.54 17.51
N PHE A 25 1.72 -11.29 16.27
CA PHE A 25 3.00 -10.70 15.96
C PHE A 25 2.83 -9.29 15.38
N PRO A 26 2.82 -8.23 16.21
CA PRO A 26 2.61 -6.87 15.74
C PRO A 26 3.84 -6.37 14.98
N VAL A 27 3.60 -5.80 13.80
CA VAL A 27 4.59 -5.13 12.96
C VAL A 27 4.12 -3.71 12.69
N GLY A 28 5.00 -2.75 12.88
CA GLY A 28 4.77 -1.34 12.56
C GLY A 28 5.81 -0.85 11.57
N ALA A 29 5.39 0.04 10.67
CA ALA A 29 6.30 0.70 9.75
C ALA A 29 6.00 2.20 9.66
N VAL A 30 7.06 2.98 9.43
CA VAL A 30 7.00 4.44 9.30
C VAL A 30 7.86 4.84 8.12
N GLY A 31 7.32 5.64 7.21
CA GLY A 31 7.98 6.08 5.99
C GLY A 31 8.12 7.59 5.94
N LEU A 32 9.24 8.08 5.41
CA LEU A 32 9.47 9.48 5.11
C LEU A 32 9.33 9.70 3.60
N GLY A 33 8.36 10.52 3.22
CA GLY A 33 8.22 11.02 1.86
C GLY A 33 9.19 12.16 1.57
N MET A 34 9.45 12.42 0.29
CA MET A 34 10.33 13.53 -0.13
C MET A 34 9.84 14.92 0.30
N SER A 35 8.54 15.10 0.49
CA SER A 35 7.96 16.36 0.99
C SER A 35 8.12 16.58 2.49
N GLY A 36 8.78 15.65 3.20
CA GLY A 36 8.84 15.66 4.67
C GLY A 36 7.65 15.00 5.36
N CYS A 37 6.63 14.58 4.59
CA CYS A 37 5.46 13.86 5.13
C CYS A 37 5.89 12.51 5.72
N ILE A 38 5.33 12.20 6.89
CA ILE A 38 5.52 10.91 7.56
C ILE A 38 4.25 10.09 7.40
N TYR A 39 4.41 8.84 6.97
CA TYR A 39 3.33 7.86 6.89
C TYR A 39 3.58 6.79 7.93
N ALA A 40 2.54 6.38 8.65
CA ALA A 40 2.60 5.27 9.60
C ALA A 40 1.67 4.16 9.13
N SER A 41 2.03 2.92 9.43
CA SER A 41 1.27 1.74 9.03
C SER A 41 1.58 0.56 9.96
N VAL A 42 0.75 -0.47 9.84
CA VAL A 42 0.79 -1.68 10.67
C VAL A 42 0.44 -2.92 9.87
N ASN A 43 0.70 -4.11 10.39
CA ASN A 43 0.13 -5.32 9.81
C ASN A 43 -1.33 -5.54 10.27
N LEU A 44 -2.12 -6.12 9.37
CA LEU A 44 -3.54 -6.44 9.55
C LEU A 44 -3.78 -7.90 9.14
N GLU A 45 -4.44 -8.66 10.00
CA GLU A 45 -4.83 -10.05 9.76
C GLU A 45 -6.33 -10.21 9.92
N PHE A 46 -6.91 -11.12 9.14
CA PHE A 46 -8.36 -11.30 9.03
C PHE A 46 -8.71 -12.76 9.33
N ARG A 47 -9.53 -13.00 10.37
CA ARG A 47 -9.97 -14.35 10.75
C ARG A 47 -10.86 -14.95 9.65
N GLY A 48 -10.72 -16.25 9.43
CA GLY A 48 -11.51 -16.98 8.43
C GLY A 48 -11.07 -16.74 6.97
N LEU A 49 -10.07 -15.88 6.73
CA LEU A 49 -9.48 -15.68 5.41
C LEU A 49 -8.10 -16.37 5.33
N PRO A 50 -7.67 -16.78 4.12
CA PRO A 50 -6.32 -17.29 3.92
C PRO A 50 -5.25 -16.30 4.38
N LEU A 51 -4.12 -16.81 4.88
CA LEU A 51 -3.01 -15.97 5.35
C LEU A 51 -2.48 -14.99 4.29
N SER A 52 -2.60 -15.35 3.01
CA SER A 52 -2.24 -14.50 1.87
C SER A 52 -3.08 -13.22 1.73
N HIS A 53 -4.18 -13.09 2.50
CA HIS A 53 -4.98 -11.87 2.58
C HIS A 53 -4.51 -10.92 3.69
N SER A 54 -3.54 -11.33 4.50
CA SER A 54 -2.94 -10.44 5.51
C SER A 54 -2.21 -9.30 4.82
N ILE A 55 -2.31 -8.11 5.39
CA ILE A 55 -1.63 -6.92 4.88
C ILE A 55 -0.42 -6.68 5.78
N HIS A 56 0.76 -6.61 5.18
CA HIS A 56 1.99 -6.34 5.93
C HIS A 56 2.20 -4.83 6.11
N ALA A 57 2.89 -4.42 7.18
CA ALA A 57 3.07 -3.01 7.51
C ALA A 57 3.72 -2.21 6.38
N GLU A 58 4.68 -2.79 5.68
CA GLU A 58 5.39 -2.18 4.55
C GLU A 58 4.48 -2.00 3.33
N GLN A 59 3.59 -2.96 3.06
CA GLN A 59 2.63 -2.84 1.96
C GLN A 59 1.61 -1.76 2.28
N PHE A 60 1.08 -1.76 3.50
CA PHE A 60 0.17 -0.72 3.97
C PHE A 60 0.84 0.66 3.95
N LEU A 61 2.14 0.75 4.26
CA LEU A 61 2.89 2.01 4.20
C LEU A 61 2.86 2.62 2.79
N VAL A 62 3.13 1.79 1.79
CA VAL A 62 3.16 2.22 0.39
C VAL A 62 1.76 2.60 -0.08
N VAL A 63 0.74 1.83 0.31
CA VAL A 63 -0.67 2.16 -0.01
C VAL A 63 -1.08 3.48 0.64
N ASN A 64 -0.69 3.76 1.88
CA ASN A 64 -0.93 5.05 2.53
C ASN A 64 -0.22 6.19 1.82
N ALA A 65 1.03 5.99 1.40
CA ALA A 65 1.77 7.01 0.63
C ALA A 65 1.12 7.27 -0.75
N ALA A 66 0.62 6.22 -1.41
CA ALA A 66 -0.08 6.31 -2.68
C ALA A 66 -1.41 7.07 -2.54
N ALA A 67 -2.18 6.78 -1.49
CA ALA A 67 -3.48 7.41 -1.24
C ALA A 67 -3.39 8.93 -1.00
N VAL A 68 -2.27 9.41 -0.42
CA VAL A 68 -2.00 10.85 -0.23
C VAL A 68 -1.43 11.51 -1.50
N GLY A 69 -1.24 10.75 -2.59
CA GLY A 69 -0.78 11.27 -3.88
C GLY A 69 0.70 11.66 -3.90
N LYS A 70 1.55 11.01 -3.07
CA LYS A 70 2.96 11.40 -2.92
C LYS A 70 3.87 10.41 -3.62
N SER A 71 4.76 10.94 -4.47
CA SER A 71 5.41 10.13 -5.50
C SER A 71 6.71 9.42 -5.12
N LYS A 72 7.27 9.69 -3.94
CA LYS A 72 8.59 9.16 -3.53
C LYS A 72 8.69 8.97 -2.02
N LEU A 73 9.08 7.76 -1.63
CA LEU A 73 9.57 7.40 -0.29
C LEU A 73 11.11 7.39 -0.32
N CYS A 74 11.74 8.01 0.67
CA CYS A 74 13.21 8.08 0.76
C CYS A 74 13.79 7.19 1.86
N ALA A 75 13.05 7.03 2.96
CA ALA A 75 13.46 6.20 4.08
C ALA A 75 12.25 5.51 4.70
N ILE A 76 12.45 4.30 5.20
CA ILE A 76 11.45 3.48 5.88
C ILE A 76 12.08 2.91 7.15
N ALA A 77 11.38 3.01 8.27
CA ALA A 77 11.68 2.26 9.48
C ALA A 77 10.61 1.19 9.71
N ILE A 78 11.04 -0.01 10.07
CA ILE A 78 10.16 -1.16 10.28
C ILE A 78 10.52 -1.75 11.65
N SER A 79 9.54 -2.30 12.35
CA SER A 79 9.80 -2.94 13.64
C SER A 79 10.69 -4.16 13.49
N HIS A 80 10.41 -5.01 12.49
CA HIS A 80 11.11 -6.26 12.22
C HIS A 80 11.62 -6.29 10.77
N MET A 81 12.53 -7.20 10.46
CA MET A 81 13.08 -7.34 9.11
C MET A 81 11.97 -7.66 8.10
N PRO A 82 11.87 -6.93 6.96
CA PRO A 82 10.85 -7.20 5.97
C PRO A 82 11.00 -8.61 5.40
N CYS A 83 9.88 -9.31 5.24
CA CYS A 83 9.87 -10.61 4.58
C CYS A 83 10.12 -10.47 3.06
N GLY A 84 10.39 -11.59 2.37
CA GLY A 84 10.64 -11.58 0.93
C GLY A 84 9.50 -10.95 0.11
N HIS A 85 8.25 -11.14 0.55
CA HIS A 85 7.09 -10.55 -0.13
C HIS A 85 7.08 -9.02 -0.05
N CYS A 86 7.38 -8.45 1.12
CA CYS A 86 7.47 -7.00 1.31
C CYS A 86 8.64 -6.41 0.53
N ARG A 87 9.80 -7.09 0.53
CA ARG A 87 10.97 -6.65 -0.25
C ARG A 87 10.65 -6.59 -1.74
N GLN A 88 9.94 -7.59 -2.25
CA GLN A 88 9.46 -7.62 -3.63
C GLN A 88 8.43 -6.51 -3.90
N PHE A 89 7.48 -6.30 -3.00
CA PHE A 89 6.45 -5.27 -3.15
C PHE A 89 7.05 -3.85 -3.20
N LEU A 90 8.13 -3.59 -2.45
CA LEU A 90 8.82 -2.30 -2.51
C LEU A 90 9.43 -2.01 -3.89
N GLN A 91 9.70 -3.02 -4.74
CA GLN A 91 10.17 -2.82 -6.12
C GLN A 91 9.14 -2.13 -7.02
N GLU A 92 7.87 -2.10 -6.60
CA GLU A 92 6.83 -1.32 -7.27
C GLU A 92 7.02 0.19 -7.11
N ILE A 93 7.98 0.64 -6.30
CA ILE A 93 8.32 2.06 -6.17
C ILE A 93 9.40 2.41 -7.17
N ARG A 94 9.22 3.49 -7.95
CA ARG A 94 10.26 3.99 -8.84
C ARG A 94 11.52 4.36 -8.06
N GLY A 95 12.64 3.73 -8.39
CA GLY A 95 13.91 3.91 -7.68
C GLY A 95 13.99 3.15 -6.35
N ALA A 96 13.18 2.10 -6.17
CA ALA A 96 13.12 1.28 -4.96
C ALA A 96 14.48 0.92 -4.38
N GLY A 97 15.44 0.55 -5.24
CA GLY A 97 16.79 0.15 -4.83
C GLY A 97 17.50 1.16 -3.92
N GLY A 98 17.24 2.46 -4.06
CA GLY A 98 17.84 3.52 -3.24
C GLY A 98 17.11 3.82 -1.93
N ILE A 99 15.93 3.25 -1.70
CA ILE A 99 15.17 3.50 -0.47
C ILE A 99 15.94 2.92 0.73
N ARG A 100 16.18 3.77 1.72
CA ARG A 100 16.89 3.39 2.94
C ARG A 100 15.93 2.77 3.95
N ILE A 101 16.24 1.57 4.41
CA ILE A 101 15.49 0.83 5.42
C ILE A 101 16.29 0.78 6.71
N ILE A 102 15.61 0.94 7.83
CA ILE A 102 16.12 0.62 9.15
C ILE A 102 15.15 -0.32 9.86
N VAL A 103 15.70 -1.31 10.55
CA VAL A 103 14.93 -2.25 11.38
C VAL A 103 15.18 -1.87 12.83
N THR A 104 14.13 -1.47 13.54
CA THR A 104 14.24 -0.87 14.88
C THR A 104 14.45 -1.90 15.98
N SER A 105 14.08 -3.16 15.78
CA SER A 105 14.40 -4.26 16.71
C SER A 105 15.79 -4.88 16.49
N SER A 106 16.55 -4.44 15.48
CA SER A 106 17.89 -4.95 15.17
C SER A 106 19.00 -3.96 15.55
N ASP A 107 20.19 -4.17 14.99
CA ASP A 107 21.37 -3.28 15.03
C ASP A 107 21.14 -1.81 14.62
N ALA A 108 19.91 -1.40 14.29
CA ALA A 108 19.54 -0.05 13.86
C ALA A 108 20.44 0.50 12.73
N LYS A 109 21.01 -0.39 11.90
CA LYS A 109 21.82 0.01 10.75
C LYS A 109 20.95 0.31 9.55
N TRP A 110 21.31 1.38 8.83
CA TRP A 110 20.70 1.69 7.56
C TRP A 110 21.13 0.68 6.50
N ARG A 111 20.15 0.17 5.76
CA ARG A 111 20.31 -0.72 4.62
C ARG A 111 19.57 -0.13 3.44
N THR A 112 19.88 -0.53 2.22
CA THR A 112 19.06 -0.19 1.06
C THR A 112 18.14 -1.35 0.71
N VAL A 113 17.03 -1.11 0.02
CA VAL A 113 16.22 -2.20 -0.55
C VAL A 113 17.08 -3.09 -1.45
N SER A 114 17.98 -2.53 -2.26
CA SER A 114 18.89 -3.32 -3.13
C SER A 114 19.81 -4.27 -2.34
N SER A 115 20.24 -3.88 -1.14
CA SER A 115 21.04 -4.75 -0.27
C SER A 115 20.23 -5.89 0.37
N LEU A 116 18.91 -5.70 0.53
CA LEU A 116 18.00 -6.68 1.13
C LEU A 116 17.36 -7.62 0.09
N LEU A 117 17.30 -7.19 -1.18
CA LEU A 117 16.82 -7.97 -2.31
C LEU A 117 17.80 -7.83 -3.49
N PRO A 118 18.91 -8.59 -3.47
CA PRO A 118 19.85 -8.61 -4.58
C PRO A 118 19.19 -9.17 -5.85
N ARG A 119 19.53 -8.60 -7.01
CA ARG A 119 18.98 -8.98 -8.34
C ARG A 119 17.45 -9.11 -8.33
N PRO A 120 16.73 -8.02 -8.01
CA PRO A 120 15.28 -8.08 -7.92
C PRO A 120 14.66 -8.31 -9.29
N PHE A 121 13.66 -9.19 -9.35
CA PHE A 121 12.66 -9.14 -10.40
C PHE A 121 11.72 -7.95 -10.10
N GLY A 122 11.25 -7.21 -11.09
CA GLY A 122 10.41 -6.04 -10.84
C GLY A 122 9.72 -5.51 -12.09
N PRO A 123 9.15 -4.30 -12.02
CA PRO A 123 8.40 -3.70 -13.13
C PRO A 123 9.14 -3.69 -14.46
N HIS A 124 10.45 -3.44 -14.46
CA HIS A 124 11.27 -3.40 -15.67
C HIS A 124 11.39 -4.74 -16.43
N ASP A 125 11.09 -5.87 -15.78
CA ASP A 125 11.09 -7.19 -16.41
C ASP A 125 9.78 -7.53 -17.12
N LEU A 126 8.70 -6.79 -16.83
CA LEU A 126 7.35 -7.09 -17.30
C LEU A 126 6.65 -5.91 -17.98
N LEU A 127 7.03 -4.68 -17.64
CA LEU A 127 6.32 -3.46 -18.03
C LEU A 127 7.24 -2.55 -18.85
N PRO A 128 6.71 -1.91 -19.91
CA PRO A 128 7.39 -0.81 -20.58
C PRO A 128 7.75 0.34 -19.62
N LYS A 129 8.87 1.04 -19.89
CA LYS A 129 9.40 2.11 -19.01
C LYS A 129 8.43 3.27 -18.74
N HIS A 130 7.48 3.51 -19.64
CA HIS A 130 6.50 4.59 -19.55
C HIS A 130 5.34 4.27 -18.59
N VAL A 131 5.13 3.00 -18.24
CA VAL A 131 4.05 2.61 -17.34
C VAL A 131 4.27 3.24 -15.94
N PRO A 132 3.27 3.95 -15.38
CA PRO A 132 3.36 4.49 -14.03
C PRO A 132 3.48 3.36 -13.00
N LEU A 133 4.29 3.59 -11.96
CA LEU A 133 4.47 2.64 -10.87
C LEU A 133 3.61 3.04 -9.65
N VAL A 134 3.61 2.27 -8.55
CA VAL A 134 2.59 2.35 -7.49
C VAL A 134 2.39 3.74 -6.86
N LEU A 135 3.44 4.56 -6.75
CA LEU A 135 3.37 5.92 -6.19
C LEU A 135 3.17 7.02 -7.26
N LYS A 136 3.09 6.66 -8.53
CA LYS A 136 2.81 7.61 -9.61
C LYS A 136 1.30 7.72 -9.82
N PRO A 137 0.80 8.86 -10.32
CA PRO A 137 -0.59 8.98 -10.72
C PRO A 137 -0.95 7.90 -11.76
N HIS A 138 -2.16 7.35 -11.62
CA HIS A 138 -2.78 6.43 -12.56
C HIS A 138 -4.11 7.03 -13.02
N ASP A 139 -4.46 6.81 -14.27
CA ASP A 139 -5.78 7.09 -14.82
C ASP A 139 -6.13 5.96 -15.77
N SER A 140 -6.48 4.81 -15.19
CA SER A 140 -6.87 3.64 -15.96
C SER A 140 -8.30 3.81 -16.48
N PRO A 141 -8.54 3.61 -17.78
CA PRO A 141 -9.89 3.63 -18.32
C PRO A 141 -10.72 2.52 -17.66
N LEU A 142 -11.93 2.85 -17.24
CA LEU A 142 -12.89 1.87 -16.76
C LEU A 142 -13.60 1.27 -17.98
N VAL A 143 -13.41 -0.03 -18.20
CA VAL A 143 -14.04 -0.76 -19.30
C VAL A 143 -15.39 -1.29 -18.84
N GLY A 144 -16.44 -1.03 -19.63
CA GLY A 144 -17.82 -1.47 -19.34
C GLY A 144 -18.75 -0.34 -18.88
N ASN A 145 -20.05 -0.63 -18.78
CA ASN A 145 -21.04 0.34 -18.31
C ASN A 145 -20.89 0.53 -16.78
N PRO A 146 -20.48 1.71 -16.29
CA PRO A 146 -20.31 1.95 -14.86
C PRO A 146 -21.61 1.75 -14.06
N ALA A 147 -22.77 1.96 -14.69
CA ALA A 147 -24.07 1.77 -14.05
C ALA A 147 -24.27 0.33 -13.57
N THR A 148 -23.88 -0.66 -14.38
CA THR A 148 -23.98 -2.10 -14.08
C THR A 148 -22.84 -2.65 -13.23
N ALA A 149 -21.72 -1.95 -13.14
CA ALA A 149 -20.52 -2.43 -12.44
C ALA A 149 -20.52 -2.12 -10.93
N VAL A 150 -21.31 -1.14 -10.49
CA VAL A 150 -21.33 -0.69 -9.10
C VAL A 150 -22.52 -1.31 -8.37
N ILE A 151 -22.22 -2.26 -7.49
CA ILE A 151 -23.19 -2.92 -6.60
C ILE A 151 -23.24 -2.12 -5.29
N THR A 152 -24.42 -1.63 -4.94
CA THR A 152 -24.68 -0.95 -3.67
C THR A 152 -25.45 -1.90 -2.75
N ASN A 153 -25.30 -1.71 -1.44
CA ASN A 153 -25.98 -2.55 -0.45
C ASN A 153 -27.39 -2.04 -0.09
N GLY A 154 -27.86 -0.97 -0.74
CA GLY A 154 -29.19 -0.39 -0.53
C GLY A 154 -29.39 0.36 0.79
N PHE A 155 -28.35 0.58 1.60
CA PHE A 155 -28.47 1.31 2.87
C PHE A 155 -28.23 2.82 2.74
N ALA A 156 -27.86 3.30 1.56
CA ALA A 156 -27.57 4.71 1.32
C ALA A 156 -28.87 5.50 1.10
N ASN A 157 -29.00 6.66 1.74
CA ASN A 157 -30.12 7.58 1.57
C ASN A 157 -29.67 8.85 0.82
N GLY A 158 -30.58 9.47 0.08
CA GLY A 158 -30.33 10.74 -0.60
C GLY A 158 -29.23 10.65 -1.65
N ASP A 159 -28.28 11.58 -1.62
CA ASP A 159 -27.17 11.66 -2.57
C ASP A 159 -26.01 10.70 -2.25
N LEU A 160 -26.07 10.00 -1.11
CA LEU A 160 -24.96 9.19 -0.62
C LEU A 160 -24.58 8.07 -1.58
N GLU A 161 -25.57 7.46 -2.24
CA GLU A 161 -25.31 6.42 -3.23
C GLU A 161 -24.49 6.95 -4.42
N ALA A 162 -24.87 8.12 -4.95
CA ALA A 162 -24.16 8.75 -6.06
C ALA A 162 -22.73 9.12 -5.64
N ARG A 163 -22.55 9.67 -4.43
CA ARG A 163 -21.23 10.00 -3.88
C ARG A 163 -20.35 8.77 -3.68
N LEU A 164 -20.92 7.65 -3.22
CA LEU A 164 -20.19 6.38 -3.09
C LEU A 164 -19.78 5.83 -4.46
N ARG A 165 -20.67 5.89 -5.45
CA ARG A 165 -20.38 5.48 -6.83
C ARG A 165 -19.24 6.28 -7.43
N GLU A 166 -19.34 7.61 -7.39
CA GLU A 166 -18.30 8.52 -7.88
C GLU A 166 -16.95 8.27 -7.20
N ALA A 167 -16.95 8.11 -5.88
CA ALA A 167 -15.73 7.85 -5.12
C ALA A 167 -15.10 6.47 -5.47
N ALA A 168 -15.92 5.45 -5.69
CA ALA A 168 -15.45 4.13 -6.10
C ALA A 168 -14.84 4.16 -7.51
N GLU A 169 -15.47 4.87 -8.45
CA GLU A 169 -14.97 5.06 -9.82
C GLU A 169 -13.66 5.85 -9.85
N ALA A 170 -13.58 6.96 -9.11
CA ALA A 170 -12.37 7.76 -8.99
C ALA A 170 -11.20 6.94 -8.41
N ALA A 171 -11.46 6.15 -7.37
CA ALA A 171 -10.48 5.24 -6.81
C ALA A 171 -10.04 4.17 -7.84
N ALA A 172 -10.92 3.79 -8.77
CA ALA A 172 -10.66 2.71 -9.73
C ALA A 172 -9.76 3.20 -10.85
N ARG A 173 -9.99 4.42 -11.31
CA ARG A 173 -9.08 5.10 -12.24
C ARG A 173 -7.69 5.30 -11.63
N ALA A 174 -7.62 5.63 -10.35
CA ALA A 174 -6.36 5.81 -9.62
C ALA A 174 -5.65 4.48 -9.25
N ALA A 175 -6.14 3.34 -9.72
CA ALA A 175 -5.62 2.04 -9.31
C ALA A 175 -4.26 1.69 -9.88
N HIS A 176 -3.37 1.16 -9.03
CA HIS A 176 -2.15 0.52 -9.51
C HIS A 176 -2.42 -0.95 -9.89
N THR A 177 -2.83 -1.16 -11.14
CA THR A 177 -3.12 -2.49 -11.71
C THR A 177 -2.47 -2.70 -13.09
N PRO A 178 -1.15 -2.44 -13.25
CA PRO A 178 -0.50 -2.49 -14.57
C PRO A 178 -0.36 -3.91 -15.13
N TYR A 179 -0.63 -4.91 -14.30
CA TYR A 179 -0.38 -6.32 -14.59
C TYR A 179 -1.64 -7.08 -14.99
N SER A 180 -2.73 -6.80 -14.29
CA SER A 180 -4.03 -7.44 -14.53
C SER A 180 -4.91 -6.61 -15.46
N GLU A 181 -4.59 -5.33 -15.64
CA GLU A 181 -5.42 -4.35 -16.36
C GLU A 181 -6.88 -4.32 -15.89
N CYS A 182 -7.11 -4.73 -14.64
CA CYS A 182 -8.44 -4.84 -14.04
C CYS A 182 -8.53 -3.90 -12.82
N PRO A 183 -8.85 -2.61 -13.04
CA PRO A 183 -9.07 -1.67 -11.94
C PRO A 183 -10.38 -2.02 -11.23
N SER A 184 -10.31 -2.46 -9.97
CA SER A 184 -11.50 -2.70 -9.13
C SER A 184 -11.35 -2.12 -7.73
N ARG A 185 -12.43 -1.60 -7.16
CA ARG A 185 -12.45 -0.75 -5.94
C ARG A 185 -13.75 -0.79 -5.19
N PHE A 186 -13.72 -0.21 -4.00
CA PHE A 186 -14.90 0.04 -3.19
C PHE A 186 -14.85 1.43 -2.56
N ALA A 187 -16.03 1.95 -2.24
CA ALA A 187 -16.22 3.08 -1.36
C ALA A 187 -17.23 2.69 -0.27
N VAL A 188 -17.03 3.22 0.93
CA VAL A 188 -17.89 3.01 2.10
C VAL A 188 -18.17 4.36 2.75
N ALA A 189 -19.31 4.46 3.42
CA ALA A 189 -19.65 5.61 4.24
C ALA A 189 -19.71 5.22 5.71
N ASP A 190 -19.28 6.11 6.61
CA ASP A 190 -19.55 5.97 8.04
C ASP A 190 -20.96 6.46 8.40
N GLY A 191 -21.35 6.30 9.68
CA GLY A 191 -22.66 6.72 10.18
C GLY A 191 -22.91 8.23 10.11
N GLU A 192 -21.89 9.04 9.85
CA GLU A 192 -21.99 10.49 9.65
C GLU A 192 -22.05 10.87 8.16
N GLY A 193 -22.08 9.89 7.25
CA GLY A 193 -22.13 10.11 5.81
C GLY A 193 -20.78 10.53 5.21
N ARG A 194 -19.65 10.36 5.91
CA ARG A 194 -18.32 10.59 5.35
C ARG A 194 -17.92 9.41 4.49
N VAL A 195 -17.44 9.69 3.28
CA VAL A 195 -17.09 8.66 2.29
C VAL A 195 -15.58 8.36 2.33
N TYR A 196 -15.25 7.08 2.34
CA TYR A 196 -13.90 6.54 2.27
C TYR A 196 -13.81 5.59 1.08
N ALA A 197 -12.91 5.86 0.16
CA ALA A 197 -12.65 5.01 -1.00
C ALA A 197 -11.25 4.41 -0.94
N GLY A 198 -11.11 3.21 -1.49
CA GLY A 198 -9.87 2.46 -1.40
C GLY A 198 -9.71 1.42 -2.49
N GLY A 199 -8.48 0.91 -2.60
CA GLY A 199 -8.11 0.10 -3.73
C GLY A 199 -6.87 -0.77 -3.68
N TYR A 200 -6.84 -1.80 -4.52
CA TYR A 200 -5.70 -2.67 -4.80
C TYR A 200 -4.46 -1.92 -5.31
N ALA A 201 -3.35 -2.09 -4.62
CA ALA A 201 -2.03 -1.90 -5.20
C ALA A 201 -1.45 -3.29 -5.51
N TRP A 202 -1.30 -3.62 -6.80
CA TRP A 202 -0.79 -4.94 -7.21
C TRP A 202 0.74 -4.99 -7.25
N SER A 203 1.30 -6.19 -7.10
CA SER A 203 2.69 -6.48 -7.48
C SER A 203 2.73 -7.81 -8.25
N PRO A 204 3.77 -8.08 -9.06
CA PRO A 204 3.78 -9.09 -10.10
C PRO A 204 3.74 -10.54 -9.59
N ARG A 205 3.84 -10.80 -8.28
CA ARG A 205 3.80 -12.16 -7.71
C ARG A 205 2.53 -12.95 -8.06
N ARG A 206 1.44 -12.29 -8.49
CA ARG A 206 0.21 -12.96 -8.92
C ARG A 206 0.18 -13.37 -10.39
N ILE A 207 1.12 -12.90 -11.22
CA ILE A 207 1.16 -13.17 -12.67
C ILE A 207 1.83 -14.50 -12.99
N ILE A 208 2.79 -14.95 -12.16
CA ILE A 208 3.44 -16.25 -12.33
C ILE A 208 2.48 -17.33 -11.82
N ARG A 209 1.39 -17.55 -12.55
CA ARG A 209 0.68 -18.83 -12.55
C ARG A 209 1.22 -19.60 -13.75
N HIS A 210 1.87 -20.72 -13.46
CA HIS A 210 2.26 -21.71 -14.45
C HIS A 210 1.04 -22.26 -15.19
#